data_AF-A0A7V2Z0U5-F1
#
_entry.id   AF-A0A7V2Z0U5-F1
#
_cell.length_a   1.000
_cell.length_b   1.000
_cell.length_c   1.000
_cell.angle_alpha   90.00
_cell.angle_beta   90.00
_cell.angle_gamma   90.00
#
_symmetry.space_group_name_H-M   'P 1'
#
loop_
_entity.id
_entity.type
_entity.pdbx_description
1 polymer ?
#
loop_
_entity_poly.entity_id
_entity_poly.type
_entity_poly.pdbx_seq_one_letter_code
_entity_poly.pdbx_strand_id
1 'polypeptide(L)'
;MIDPELEKKAADCKQMLKDWRDFRSFFDAAVKKQGLTPEREMAFLKVKSSIAMLHEPYLATLKSGHAVAQNIMQIVSRSITLKHVSDLSIAEQRKFEIEWHKAFLQMEETIAALDEERARIAPITQAQYMRTHVTMRTKRAIQSFFRSTGFKLALVLVIVMGLFVAGIIFNVPDRLYESANTRPFAFMMYKVMRLFNNNVEYRDIKSELVRQSLPGGKPGGWEDLVTVADAKKEDVADKVRWVTDTASCELGPDLMKATDYVLQTVHLKQKRRTLEIMIFQMPTVKDAEDIMAKVVKFLDDSGKKAFEDPDAKASIIRMTNALIVVRDDDAEYRNWILENMFNYKRPQS
;
A
#
# COMPACT_ATOMS: atom_id res chain seq x y z
N MET A 1 -19.68 8.69 -43.55
CA MET A 1 -20.00 7.29 -43.21
C MET A 1 -20.82 7.33 -41.95
N ILE A 2 -22.03 6.79 -41.97
CA ILE A 2 -22.90 6.81 -40.79
C ILE A 2 -22.28 5.84 -39.77
N ASP A 3 -22.22 6.26 -38.51
CA ASP A 3 -21.69 5.42 -37.43
C ASP A 3 -22.55 4.14 -37.31
N PRO A 4 -21.98 2.94 -37.56
CA PRO A 4 -22.75 1.69 -37.53
C PRO A 4 -23.32 1.40 -36.14
N GLU A 5 -22.67 1.88 -35.07
CA GLU A 5 -23.23 1.75 -33.71
C GLU A 5 -24.46 2.63 -33.53
N LEU A 6 -24.42 3.86 -34.05
CA LEU A 6 -25.55 4.78 -33.98
C LEU A 6 -26.74 4.26 -34.79
N GLU A 7 -26.50 3.71 -35.98
CA GLU A 7 -27.57 3.09 -36.78
C GLU A 7 -28.18 1.88 -36.10
N LYS A 8 -27.35 1.03 -35.48
CA LYS A 8 -27.85 -0.10 -34.70
C LYS A 8 -28.71 0.37 -33.53
N LYS A 9 -28.25 1.34 -32.74
CA LYS A 9 -29.00 1.91 -31.62
C LYS A 9 -30.34 2.50 -32.06
N ALA A 10 -30.34 3.25 -33.17
CA ALA A 10 -31.56 3.83 -33.72
C ALA A 10 -32.53 2.74 -34.21
N ALA A 11 -32.03 1.69 -34.86
CA ALA A 11 -32.83 0.55 -35.31
C ALA A 11 -33.45 -0.21 -34.12
N ASP A 12 -32.64 -0.51 -33.09
CA ASP A 12 -33.09 -1.20 -31.88
C ASP A 12 -34.17 -0.39 -31.14
N CYS A 13 -33.99 0.93 -30.99
CA CYS A 13 -34.99 1.81 -30.37
C CYS A 13 -36.29 1.87 -31.19
N LYS A 14 -36.20 1.96 -32.53
CA LYS A 14 -37.38 1.97 -33.42
C LYS A 14 -38.14 0.65 -33.36
N GLN A 15 -37.43 -0.48 -33.29
CA GLN A 15 -38.04 -1.78 -33.11
C GLN A 15 -38.72 -1.90 -31.75
N MET A 16 -38.07 -1.45 -30.67
CA MET A 16 -38.65 -1.45 -29.32
C MET A 16 -39.91 -0.59 -29.23
N LEU A 17 -39.92 0.58 -29.86
CA LEU A 17 -41.10 1.46 -29.94
C LEU A 17 -42.26 0.79 -30.68
N LYS A 18 -41.97 0.07 -31.78
CA LYS A 18 -42.98 -0.70 -32.51
C LYS A 18 -43.58 -1.80 -31.62
N ASP A 19 -42.72 -2.59 -30.97
CA ASP A 19 -43.16 -3.65 -30.05
C ASP A 19 -43.95 -3.07 -28.88
N TRP A 20 -43.60 -1.87 -28.40
CA TRP A 20 -44.33 -1.16 -27.35
C TRP A 20 -45.75 -0.72 -27.76
N ARG A 21 -45.94 -0.34 -29.04
CA ARG A 21 -47.26 -0.06 -29.62
C ARG A 21 -48.08 -1.33 -29.80
N ASP A 22 -47.46 -2.40 -30.30
CA ASP A 22 -48.12 -3.70 -30.46
C ASP A 22 -48.57 -4.26 -29.10
N PHE A 23 -47.72 -4.13 -28.07
CA PHE A 23 -48.04 -4.47 -26.69
C PHE A 23 -49.28 -3.73 -26.18
N ARG A 24 -49.42 -2.42 -26.48
CA ARG A 24 -50.62 -1.65 -26.13
C ARG A 24 -51.87 -2.12 -26.86
N SER A 25 -51.75 -2.45 -28.14
CA SER A 25 -52.87 -2.98 -28.93
C SER A 25 -53.42 -4.28 -28.32
N PHE A 26 -52.53 -5.19 -27.89
CA PHE A 26 -52.92 -6.40 -27.17
C PHE A 26 -53.57 -6.08 -25.81
N PHE A 27 -53.02 -5.12 -25.07
CA PHE A 27 -53.58 -4.68 -23.79
C PHE A 27 -55.01 -4.13 -23.96
N ASP A 28 -55.23 -3.24 -24.93
CA ASP A 28 -56.55 -2.65 -25.18
C ASP A 28 -57.57 -3.71 -25.65
N ALA A 29 -57.15 -4.69 -26.44
CA ALA A 29 -57.99 -5.82 -26.83
C ALA A 29 -58.38 -6.68 -25.61
N ALA A 30 -57.42 -6.98 -24.73
CA ALA A 30 -57.66 -7.75 -23.51
C ALA A 30 -58.59 -7.01 -22.53
N VAL A 31 -58.42 -5.71 -22.32
CA VAL A 31 -59.30 -4.88 -21.48
C VAL A 31 -60.73 -4.88 -22.00
N LYS A 32 -60.93 -4.85 -23.32
CA LYS A 32 -62.24 -4.97 -23.96
C LYS A 32 -62.80 -6.40 -23.97
N LYS A 33 -62.06 -7.37 -23.42
CA LYS A 33 -62.36 -8.81 -23.47
C LYS A 33 -62.54 -9.35 -24.89
N GLN A 34 -61.84 -8.75 -25.85
CA GLN A 34 -61.92 -9.10 -27.27
C GLN A 34 -60.68 -9.89 -27.70
N GLY A 35 -60.90 -11.06 -28.31
CA GLY A 35 -59.83 -11.86 -28.92
C GLY A 35 -58.85 -12.46 -27.92
N LEU A 36 -59.37 -13.06 -26.85
CA LEU A 36 -58.62 -13.94 -25.95
C LEU A 36 -58.44 -15.33 -26.60
N THR A 37 -57.75 -15.37 -27.74
CA THR A 37 -57.45 -16.64 -28.42
C THR A 37 -56.02 -17.10 -28.08
N PRO A 38 -55.74 -18.42 -28.07
CA PRO A 38 -54.40 -18.93 -27.81
C PRO A 38 -53.32 -18.36 -28.75
N GLU A 39 -53.67 -18.07 -30.00
CA GLU A 39 -52.75 -17.50 -30.99
C GLU A 39 -52.36 -16.06 -30.64
N ARG A 40 -53.33 -15.26 -30.16
CA ARG A 40 -53.07 -13.89 -29.69
C ARG A 40 -52.27 -13.87 -28.41
N GLU A 41 -52.52 -14.81 -27.51
CA GLU A 41 -51.70 -14.99 -26.29
C GLU A 41 -50.25 -15.28 -26.66
N MET A 42 -50.01 -16.20 -27.60
CA MET A 42 -48.65 -16.51 -28.08
C MET A 42 -47.98 -15.30 -28.74
N ALA A 43 -48.73 -14.51 -29.53
CA ALA A 43 -48.21 -13.28 -30.13
C ALA A 43 -47.86 -12.22 -29.07
N PHE A 44 -48.71 -12.06 -28.05
CA PHE A 44 -48.45 -11.17 -26.91
C PHE A 44 -47.17 -11.56 -26.16
N LEU A 45 -47.00 -12.85 -25.85
CA LEU A 45 -45.79 -13.35 -25.20
C LEU A 45 -44.54 -13.12 -26.05
N LYS A 46 -44.65 -13.27 -27.39
CA LYS A 46 -43.54 -12.98 -28.31
C LYS A 46 -43.14 -11.50 -28.26
N VAL A 47 -44.11 -10.58 -28.26
CA VAL A 47 -43.87 -9.14 -28.13
C VAL A 47 -43.20 -8.82 -26.79
N LYS A 48 -43.67 -9.42 -25.68
CA LYS A 48 -43.03 -9.24 -24.36
C LYS A 48 -41.57 -9.69 -24.36
N SER A 49 -41.28 -10.86 -24.93
CA SER A 49 -39.91 -11.37 -25.03
C SER A 49 -39.02 -10.44 -25.89
N SER A 50 -39.56 -9.91 -26.99
CA SER A 50 -38.85 -8.93 -27.83
C SER A 50 -38.51 -7.65 -27.06
N ILE A 51 -39.49 -7.10 -26.32
CA ILE A 51 -39.28 -5.92 -25.45
C ILE A 51 -38.19 -6.20 -24.41
N ALA A 52 -38.23 -7.37 -23.76
CA ALA A 52 -37.23 -7.74 -22.76
C ALA A 52 -35.81 -7.84 -23.35
N MET A 53 -35.67 -8.38 -24.56
CA MET A 53 -34.38 -8.46 -25.26
C MET A 53 -33.83 -7.09 -25.67
N LEU A 54 -34.71 -6.17 -26.08
CA LEU A 54 -34.35 -4.82 -26.52
C LEU A 54 -34.18 -3.82 -25.36
N HIS A 55 -34.61 -4.19 -24.15
CA HIS A 55 -34.58 -3.29 -22.99
C HIS A 55 -33.16 -2.86 -22.60
N GLU A 56 -32.19 -3.77 -22.60
CA GLU A 56 -30.82 -3.45 -22.23
C GLU A 56 -30.08 -2.59 -23.29
N PRO A 57 -30.16 -2.90 -24.60
CA PRO A 57 -29.70 -1.98 -25.64
C PRO A 57 -30.35 -0.58 -25.55
N TYR A 58 -31.65 -0.52 -25.24
CA TYR A 58 -32.35 0.75 -25.04
C TYR A 58 -31.82 1.52 -23.83
N LEU A 59 -31.61 0.86 -22.69
CA LEU A 59 -31.01 1.48 -21.50
C LEU A 59 -29.60 2.04 -21.76
N ALA A 60 -28.79 1.33 -22.55
CA ALA A 60 -27.46 1.79 -22.95
C ALA A 60 -27.47 3.01 -23.88
N THR A 61 -28.62 3.30 -24.50
CA THR A 61 -28.79 4.42 -25.44
C THR A 61 -29.28 5.70 -24.75
N LEU A 62 -29.86 5.59 -23.56
CA LEU A 62 -30.37 6.74 -22.80
C LEU A 62 -29.23 7.58 -22.21
N LYS A 63 -29.18 8.85 -22.60
CA LYS A 63 -28.26 9.85 -22.01
C LYS A 63 -28.74 10.38 -20.66
N SER A 64 -30.05 10.37 -20.44
CA SER A 64 -30.72 10.81 -19.20
C SER A 64 -32.06 10.07 -19.05
N GLY A 65 -32.59 9.97 -17.83
CA GLY A 65 -33.93 9.42 -17.61
C GLY A 65 -34.03 7.91 -17.31
N HIS A 66 -33.01 7.30 -16.67
CA HIS A 66 -33.04 5.86 -16.33
C HIS A 66 -34.28 5.42 -15.53
N ALA A 67 -34.88 6.30 -14.72
CA ALA A 67 -36.04 5.97 -13.90
C ALA A 67 -37.28 5.55 -14.71
N VAL A 68 -37.56 6.24 -15.82
CA VAL A 68 -38.75 5.92 -16.65
C VAL A 68 -38.50 4.65 -17.46
N ALA A 69 -37.26 4.40 -17.90
CA ALA A 69 -36.90 3.18 -18.60
C ALA A 69 -36.93 1.93 -17.71
N GLN A 70 -36.63 2.06 -16.41
CA GLN A 70 -36.80 0.96 -15.45
C GLN A 70 -38.27 0.55 -15.28
N ASN A 71 -39.21 1.48 -15.44
CA ASN A 71 -40.63 1.19 -15.30
C ASN A 71 -41.16 0.30 -16.44
N ILE A 72 -40.54 0.30 -17.62
CA ILE A 72 -40.95 -0.54 -18.77
C ILE A 72 -41.02 -2.02 -18.37
N MET A 73 -39.95 -2.54 -17.75
CA MET A 73 -39.92 -3.95 -17.35
C MET A 73 -40.89 -4.27 -16.23
N GLN A 74 -41.16 -3.31 -15.34
CA GLN A 74 -42.20 -3.47 -14.32
C GLN A 74 -43.60 -3.54 -14.93
N ILE A 75 -43.87 -2.80 -16.00
CA ILE A 75 -45.14 -2.84 -16.72
C ILE A 75 -45.30 -4.21 -17.41
N VAL A 76 -44.27 -4.65 -18.14
CA VAL A 76 -44.27 -5.92 -18.87
C VAL A 76 -44.40 -7.12 -17.93
N SER A 77 -43.75 -7.08 -16.76
CA SER A 77 -43.81 -8.16 -15.78
C SER A 77 -45.17 -8.28 -15.10
N ARG A 78 -45.85 -7.16 -14.85
CA ARG A 78 -47.21 -7.15 -14.27
C ARG A 78 -48.25 -7.79 -15.19
N SER A 79 -48.13 -7.63 -16.50
CA SER A 79 -49.05 -8.22 -17.48
C SER A 79 -48.66 -9.66 -17.83
N ILE A 80 -48.94 -10.64 -16.96
CA ILE A 80 -48.50 -12.04 -17.14
C ILE A 80 -49.10 -12.65 -18.43
N THR A 81 -50.43 -12.61 -18.55
CA THR A 81 -51.21 -13.13 -19.69
C THR A 81 -52.29 -12.14 -20.13
N LEU A 82 -52.88 -12.30 -21.32
CA LEU A 82 -54.01 -11.45 -21.75
C LEU A 82 -55.23 -11.65 -20.84
N LYS A 83 -55.44 -12.87 -20.34
CA LYS A 83 -56.50 -13.16 -19.36
C LYS A 83 -56.29 -12.34 -18.09
N HIS A 84 -55.07 -12.34 -17.55
CA HIS A 84 -54.75 -11.54 -16.37
C HIS A 84 -55.00 -10.05 -16.60
N VAL A 85 -54.62 -9.53 -17.77
CA VAL A 85 -54.90 -8.13 -18.15
C VAL A 85 -56.41 -7.84 -18.17
N SER A 86 -57.22 -8.77 -18.68
CA SER A 86 -58.68 -8.60 -18.73
C SER A 86 -59.37 -8.57 -17.36
N ASP A 87 -58.68 -9.10 -16.34
CA ASP A 87 -59.15 -9.17 -14.95
C ASP A 87 -58.63 -7.99 -14.09
N LEU A 88 -57.80 -7.10 -14.63
CA LEU A 88 -57.29 -5.92 -13.93
C LEU A 88 -58.42 -4.94 -13.55
N SER A 89 -58.30 -4.32 -12.38
CA SER A 89 -59.23 -3.26 -11.96
C SER A 89 -59.11 -2.02 -12.85
N ILE A 90 -60.18 -1.22 -12.93
CA ILE A 90 -60.18 0.03 -13.72
C ILE A 90 -59.07 0.99 -13.25
N ALA A 91 -58.78 1.01 -11.95
CA ALA A 91 -57.69 1.81 -11.40
C ALA A 91 -56.32 1.35 -11.90
N GLU A 92 -56.07 0.04 -11.96
CA GLU A 92 -54.83 -0.53 -12.49
C GLU A 92 -54.70 -0.31 -13.99
N GLN A 93 -55.79 -0.43 -14.75
CA GLN A 93 -55.81 -0.14 -16.19
C GLN A 93 -55.42 1.31 -16.47
N ARG A 94 -55.97 2.28 -15.72
CA ARG A 94 -55.60 3.70 -15.83
C ARG A 94 -54.15 3.96 -15.44
N LYS A 95 -53.68 3.31 -14.37
CA LYS A 95 -52.28 3.41 -13.94
C LYS A 95 -51.34 2.89 -15.02
N PHE A 96 -51.63 1.72 -15.59
CA PHE A 96 -50.89 1.14 -16.70
C PHE A 96 -50.85 2.09 -17.89
N GLU A 97 -51.98 2.69 -18.26
CA GLU A 97 -52.06 3.64 -19.37
C GLU A 97 -51.15 4.86 -19.19
N ILE A 98 -51.15 5.45 -17.99
CA ILE A 98 -50.27 6.58 -17.65
C ILE A 98 -48.80 6.18 -17.72
N GLU A 99 -48.44 5.04 -17.13
CA GLU A 99 -47.07 4.53 -17.14
C GLU A 99 -46.60 4.17 -18.55
N TRP A 100 -47.46 3.54 -19.33
CA TRP A 100 -47.21 3.20 -20.73
C TRP A 100 -46.95 4.45 -21.57
N HIS A 101 -47.79 5.48 -21.41
CA HIS A 101 -47.66 6.73 -22.16
C HIS A 101 -46.38 7.49 -21.80
N LYS A 102 -46.01 7.52 -20.51
CA LYS A 102 -44.73 8.12 -20.07
C LYS A 102 -43.52 7.43 -20.72
N ALA A 103 -43.51 6.10 -20.75
CA ALA A 103 -42.46 5.34 -21.42
C ALA A 103 -42.44 5.58 -22.94
N PHE A 104 -43.63 5.66 -23.56
CA PHE A 104 -43.78 5.95 -24.99
C PHE A 104 -43.17 7.31 -25.36
N LEU A 105 -43.49 8.37 -24.62
CA LEU A 105 -42.92 9.70 -24.86
C LEU A 105 -41.39 9.69 -24.74
N GLN A 106 -40.84 9.02 -23.72
CA GLN A 106 -39.40 8.91 -23.56
C GLN A 106 -38.73 8.17 -24.72
N MET A 107 -39.35 7.09 -25.24
CA MET A 107 -38.81 6.37 -26.40
C MET A 107 -38.79 7.26 -27.65
N GLU A 108 -39.87 8.01 -27.91
CA GLU A 108 -39.96 8.97 -29.02
C GLU A 108 -38.89 10.07 -28.91
N GLU A 109 -38.73 10.67 -27.72
CA GLU A 109 -37.66 11.65 -27.45
C GLU A 109 -36.26 11.08 -27.68
N THR A 110 -36.04 9.83 -27.27
CA THR A 110 -34.75 9.14 -27.46
C THR A 110 -34.48 8.91 -28.94
N ILE A 111 -35.48 8.47 -29.71
CA ILE A 111 -35.36 8.26 -31.14
C ILE A 111 -35.10 9.58 -31.86
N ALA A 112 -35.83 10.64 -31.50
CA ALA A 112 -35.62 11.98 -32.05
C ALA A 112 -34.20 12.49 -31.79
N ALA A 113 -33.67 12.29 -30.58
CA ALA A 113 -32.30 12.65 -30.24
C ALA A 113 -31.27 11.86 -31.07
N LEU A 114 -31.48 10.56 -31.30
CA LEU A 114 -30.60 9.74 -32.14
C LEU A 114 -30.64 10.18 -33.61
N ASP A 115 -31.83 10.48 -34.14
CA ASP A 115 -31.99 10.95 -35.50
C ASP A 115 -31.36 12.36 -35.68
N GLU A 116 -31.42 13.23 -34.67
CA GLU A 116 -30.69 14.51 -34.65
C GLU A 116 -29.16 14.30 -34.66
N GLU A 117 -28.65 13.36 -33.85
CA GLU A 117 -27.21 13.04 -33.88
C GLU A 117 -26.78 12.47 -35.23
N ARG A 118 -27.63 11.64 -35.85
CA ARG A 118 -27.40 11.12 -37.19
C ARG A 118 -27.34 12.25 -38.21
N ALA A 119 -28.28 13.20 -38.14
CA ALA A 119 -28.31 14.38 -39.00
C ALA A 119 -27.09 15.28 -38.78
N ARG A 120 -26.60 15.41 -37.53
CA ARG A 120 -25.39 16.19 -37.19
C ARG A 120 -24.11 15.55 -37.73
N ILE A 121 -24.04 14.22 -37.76
CA ILE A 121 -22.85 13.48 -38.22
C ILE A 121 -22.86 13.30 -39.75
N ALA A 122 -24.02 13.26 -40.39
CA ALA A 122 -24.16 13.14 -41.84
C ALA A 122 -23.31 14.14 -42.66
N PRO A 123 -23.20 15.44 -42.31
CA PRO A 123 -22.39 16.40 -43.06
C PRO A 123 -20.88 16.34 -42.74
N ILE A 124 -20.46 15.65 -41.67
CA ILE A 124 -19.04 15.64 -41.25
C ILE A 124 -18.24 14.73 -42.18
N THR A 125 -17.32 15.33 -42.95
CA THR A 125 -16.44 14.63 -43.88
C THR A 125 -15.53 13.64 -43.13
N GLN A 126 -15.26 12.48 -43.71
CA GLN A 126 -14.52 11.35 -43.12
C GLN A 126 -13.18 11.75 -42.46
N ALA A 127 -12.48 12.73 -43.03
CA ALA A 127 -11.20 13.22 -42.49
C ALA A 127 -11.35 13.97 -41.15
N GLN A 128 -12.47 14.67 -40.94
CA GLN A 128 -12.73 15.39 -39.69
C GLN A 128 -13.09 14.42 -38.56
N TYR A 129 -13.94 13.41 -38.82
CA TYR A 129 -14.29 12.39 -37.83
C TYR A 129 -13.08 11.64 -37.27
N MET A 130 -12.15 11.23 -38.15
CA MET A 130 -10.92 10.55 -37.74
C MET A 130 -10.01 11.47 -36.92
N ARG A 131 -9.90 12.76 -37.27
CA ARG A 131 -9.15 13.73 -36.46
C ARG A 131 -9.74 13.92 -35.07
N THR A 132 -11.07 13.96 -34.93
CA THR A 132 -11.72 14.12 -33.62
C THR A 132 -11.51 12.89 -32.73
N HIS A 133 -11.63 11.68 -33.27
CA HIS A 133 -11.40 10.45 -32.49
C HIS A 133 -9.93 10.25 -32.11
N VAL A 134 -9.01 10.56 -33.02
CA VAL A 134 -7.56 10.53 -32.71
C VAL A 134 -7.28 11.53 -31.60
N THR A 135 -7.70 12.79 -31.75
CA THR A 135 -7.43 13.83 -30.74
C THR A 135 -8.07 13.53 -29.37
N MET A 136 -9.25 12.92 -29.30
CA MET A 136 -9.83 12.50 -28.01
C MET A 136 -9.03 11.38 -27.34
N ARG A 137 -8.54 10.39 -28.11
CA ARG A 137 -7.67 9.34 -27.57
C ARG A 137 -6.34 9.92 -27.10
N THR A 138 -5.74 10.84 -27.87
CA THR A 138 -4.48 11.50 -27.48
C THR A 138 -4.67 12.35 -26.24
N LYS A 139 -5.75 13.14 -26.14
CA LYS A 139 -6.03 13.95 -24.95
C LYS A 139 -6.20 13.10 -23.68
N ARG A 140 -6.94 11.98 -23.75
CA ARG A 140 -7.09 11.08 -22.60
C ARG A 140 -5.76 10.41 -22.22
N ALA A 141 -4.97 9.97 -23.19
CA ALA A 141 -3.66 9.37 -22.95
C ALA A 141 -2.66 10.39 -22.36
N ILE A 142 -2.66 11.62 -22.86
CA ILE A 142 -1.84 12.71 -22.32
C ILE A 142 -2.29 13.07 -20.89
N GLN A 143 -3.60 13.17 -20.66
CA GLN A 143 -4.13 13.49 -19.34
C GLN A 143 -3.85 12.37 -18.33
N SER A 144 -3.97 11.10 -18.71
CA SER A 144 -3.62 9.97 -17.83
C SER A 144 -2.11 9.92 -17.58
N PHE A 145 -1.29 10.26 -18.57
CA PHE A 145 0.16 10.39 -18.42
C PHE A 145 0.54 11.47 -17.40
N PHE A 146 0.00 12.69 -17.50
CA PHE A 146 0.26 13.77 -16.54
C PHE A 146 -0.29 13.45 -15.13
N ARG A 147 -1.35 12.65 -15.03
CA ARG A 147 -1.92 12.24 -13.74
C ARG A 147 -1.21 11.03 -13.13
N SER A 148 -0.41 10.31 -13.91
CA SER A 148 0.28 9.10 -13.46
C SER A 148 1.26 9.41 -12.32
N THR A 149 1.37 8.46 -11.38
CA THR A 149 2.32 8.56 -10.25
C THR A 149 3.76 8.62 -10.75
N GLY A 150 4.07 7.91 -11.85
CA GLY A 150 5.40 7.92 -12.47
C GLY A 150 5.80 9.30 -13.00
N PHE A 151 4.90 10.01 -13.70
CA PHE A 151 5.17 11.37 -14.17
C PHE A 151 5.41 12.34 -13.00
N LYS A 152 4.61 12.25 -11.94
CA LYS A 152 4.80 13.08 -10.74
C LYS A 152 6.15 12.81 -10.07
N LEU A 153 6.56 11.54 -9.95
CA LEU A 153 7.87 11.18 -9.42
C LEU A 153 9.01 11.70 -10.29
N ALA A 154 8.88 11.57 -11.62
CA ALA A 154 9.87 12.10 -12.55
C ALA A 154 9.98 13.63 -12.44
N LEU A 155 8.86 14.35 -12.32
CA LEU A 155 8.84 15.80 -12.14
C LEU A 155 9.51 16.21 -10.82
N VAL A 156 9.20 15.53 -9.71
CA VAL A 156 9.86 15.77 -8.42
C VAL A 156 11.36 15.51 -8.52
N LEU A 157 11.78 14.45 -9.20
CA LEU A 157 13.19 14.14 -9.41
C LEU A 157 13.90 15.23 -10.21
N VAL A 158 13.28 15.75 -11.28
CA VAL A 158 13.82 16.88 -12.06
C VAL A 158 13.96 18.14 -11.20
N ILE A 159 12.97 18.45 -10.36
CA ILE A 159 13.03 19.62 -9.46
C ILE A 159 14.14 19.44 -8.42
N VAL A 160 14.24 18.26 -7.78
CA VAL A 160 15.28 17.96 -6.80
C VAL A 160 16.66 18.03 -7.44
N MET A 161 16.83 17.49 -8.64
CA MET A 161 18.09 17.56 -9.40
C MET A 161 18.43 19.01 -9.77
N GLY A 162 17.45 19.81 -10.20
CA GLY A 162 17.62 21.23 -10.48
C GLY A 162 18.04 22.05 -9.26
N LEU A 163 17.38 21.83 -8.11
CA LEU A 163 17.74 22.46 -6.84
C LEU A 163 19.14 22.03 -6.37
N PHE A 164 19.49 20.77 -6.57
CA PHE A 164 20.82 20.25 -6.25
C PHE A 164 21.90 20.96 -7.08
N VAL A 165 21.73 21.02 -8.41
CA VAL A 165 22.64 21.71 -9.32
C VAL A 165 22.75 23.21 -8.98
N ALA A 166 21.63 23.88 -8.71
CA ALA A 166 21.65 25.27 -8.25
C ALA A 166 22.43 25.43 -6.94
N GLY A 167 22.26 24.51 -5.99
CA GLY A 167 23.02 24.49 -4.74
C GLY A 167 24.53 24.40 -4.94
N ILE A 168 24.99 23.64 -5.96
CA ILE A 168 26.40 23.59 -6.36
C ILE A 168 26.86 24.96 -6.87
N ILE A 169 26.12 25.55 -7.81
CA ILE A 169 26.49 26.82 -8.46
C ILE A 169 26.57 27.97 -7.45
N PHE A 170 25.70 27.98 -6.44
CA PHE A 170 25.68 29.02 -5.42
C PHE A 170 26.56 28.73 -4.19
N ASN A 171 27.45 27.72 -4.25
CA ASN A 171 28.32 27.30 -3.14
C ASN A 171 27.56 27.09 -1.82
N VAL A 172 26.35 26.54 -1.90
CA VAL A 172 25.52 26.23 -0.72
C VAL A 172 26.22 25.25 0.24
N PRO A 173 26.96 24.21 -0.23
CA PRO A 173 27.68 23.32 0.68
C PRO A 173 28.69 24.03 1.58
N ASP A 174 29.46 24.99 1.04
CA ASP A 174 30.42 25.75 1.84
C ASP A 174 29.69 26.59 2.91
N ARG A 175 28.58 27.25 2.56
CA ARG A 175 27.76 28.01 3.50
C ARG A 175 27.11 27.14 4.58
N LEU A 176 26.64 25.94 4.22
CA LEU A 176 26.09 24.97 5.18
C LEU A 176 27.18 24.39 6.09
N TYR A 177 28.44 24.40 5.67
CA TYR A 177 29.56 23.91 6.47
C TYR A 177 29.97 24.90 7.58
N GLU A 178 29.75 26.19 7.37
CA GLU A 178 30.08 27.25 8.34
C GLU A 178 29.29 27.11 9.65
N SER A 179 28.02 26.69 9.59
CA SER A 179 27.17 26.52 10.78
C SER A 179 27.22 25.09 11.33
N ALA A 180 27.50 24.97 12.64
CA ALA A 180 27.62 23.67 13.32
C ALA A 180 26.36 22.78 13.17
N ASN A 181 25.18 23.38 13.13
CA ASN A 181 23.91 22.66 13.03
C ASN A 181 23.63 22.12 11.61
N THR A 182 24.23 22.73 10.58
CA THR A 182 24.02 22.35 9.18
C THR A 182 25.15 21.52 8.59
N ARG A 183 26.28 21.38 9.31
CA ARG A 183 27.43 20.54 8.90
C ARG A 183 27.05 19.11 8.48
N PRO A 184 26.18 18.35 9.19
CA PRO A 184 25.80 17.01 8.75
C PRO A 184 25.18 16.98 7.34
N PHE A 185 24.41 18.01 6.98
CA PHE A 185 23.82 18.15 5.65
C PHE A 185 24.87 18.53 4.60
N ALA A 186 25.82 19.40 4.94
CA ALA A 186 26.95 19.72 4.06
C ALA A 186 27.78 18.45 3.73
N PHE A 187 28.05 17.60 4.71
CA PHE A 187 28.73 16.31 4.47
C PHE A 187 27.96 15.38 3.56
N MET A 188 26.65 15.28 3.76
CA MET A 188 25.78 14.50 2.88
C MET A 188 25.85 15.03 1.44
N MET A 189 25.78 16.36 1.25
CA MET A 189 25.91 16.98 -0.06
C MET A 189 27.26 16.71 -0.71
N TYR A 190 28.39 16.85 0.00
CA TYR A 190 29.71 16.53 -0.56
C TYR A 190 29.84 15.04 -0.93
N LYS A 191 29.26 14.13 -0.15
CA LYS A 191 29.24 12.70 -0.47
C LYS A 191 28.47 12.43 -1.77
N VAL A 192 27.33 13.09 -1.98
CA VAL A 192 26.56 13.00 -3.22
C VAL A 192 27.32 13.64 -4.38
N MET A 193 27.92 14.82 -4.19
CA MET A 193 28.74 15.48 -5.21
C MET A 193 29.89 14.60 -5.69
N ARG A 194 30.54 13.86 -4.77
CA ARG A 194 31.61 12.91 -5.13
C ARG A 194 31.15 11.77 -6.04
N LEU A 195 29.88 11.36 -5.96
CA LEU A 195 29.35 10.35 -6.90
C LEU A 195 29.32 10.86 -8.34
N PHE A 196 29.21 12.17 -8.55
CA PHE A 196 29.16 12.79 -9.87
C PHE A 196 30.48 13.44 -10.28
N ASN A 197 31.35 13.78 -9.32
CA ASN A 197 32.66 14.37 -9.55
C ASN A 197 33.67 13.86 -8.52
N ASN A 198 34.48 12.88 -8.92
CA ASN A 198 35.49 12.25 -8.06
C ASN A 198 36.60 13.22 -7.58
N ASN A 199 36.73 14.40 -8.18
CA ASN A 199 37.78 15.36 -7.86
C ASN A 199 37.43 16.29 -6.68
N VAL A 200 36.29 16.09 -6.03
CA VAL A 200 35.89 16.89 -4.85
C VAL A 200 36.68 16.44 -3.63
N GLU A 201 37.54 17.33 -3.12
CA GLU A 201 38.49 17.07 -2.03
C GLU A 201 37.84 16.50 -0.75
N TYR A 202 38.54 15.58 -0.08
CA TYR A 202 38.11 15.02 1.19
C TYR A 202 38.37 16.01 2.32
N ARG A 203 37.35 16.77 2.73
CA ARG A 203 37.36 17.48 4.01
C ARG A 203 37.02 16.50 5.13
N ASP A 204 37.99 16.19 5.98
CA ASP A 204 37.80 15.32 7.16
C ASP A 204 37.33 16.14 8.36
N ILE A 205 36.21 15.72 8.96
CA ILE A 205 35.65 16.27 10.21
C ILE A 205 36.74 16.37 11.28
N LYS A 206 37.62 15.37 11.35
CA LYS A 206 38.60 15.26 12.43
C LYS A 206 39.77 16.23 12.27
N SER A 207 40.20 16.55 11.05
CA SER A 207 41.34 17.43 10.85
C SER A 207 41.02 18.90 11.12
N GLU A 208 39.76 19.32 10.92
CA GLU A 208 39.31 20.70 11.17
C GLU A 208 38.74 20.93 12.57
N LEU A 209 38.00 19.98 13.16
CA LEU A 209 37.56 20.10 14.56
C LEU A 209 38.76 20.17 15.51
N VAL A 210 39.83 19.41 15.24
CA VAL A 210 41.08 19.47 16.03
C VAL A 210 41.78 20.83 15.90
N ARG A 211 41.58 21.59 14.82
CA ARG A 211 42.18 22.94 14.69
C ARG A 211 41.35 24.05 15.33
N GLN A 212 40.02 23.93 15.39
CA GLN A 212 39.14 25.00 15.89
C GLN A 212 38.66 24.82 17.33
N SER A 213 38.75 23.62 17.92
CA SER A 213 38.31 23.37 19.31
C SER A 213 39.43 23.34 20.34
N LEU A 214 40.67 23.72 19.99
CA LEU A 214 41.76 23.85 20.94
C LEU A 214 41.74 25.25 21.56
N PRO A 215 41.35 25.40 22.85
CA PRO A 215 41.62 26.63 23.57
C PRO A 215 43.12 26.66 23.82
N GLY A 216 43.85 27.51 23.08
CA GLY A 216 45.20 27.88 23.48
C GLY A 216 45.14 28.50 24.87
N GLY A 217 45.54 27.74 25.90
CA GLY A 217 45.83 28.28 27.23
C GLY A 217 44.94 27.90 28.41
N LYS A 218 44.36 26.69 28.51
CA LYS A 218 43.83 26.20 29.80
C LYS A 218 44.39 24.82 30.18
N PRO A 219 44.89 24.63 31.42
CA PRO A 219 45.33 23.33 31.93
C PRO A 219 44.13 22.37 32.05
N GLY A 220 44.32 21.09 31.69
CA GLY A 220 43.26 20.08 31.59
C GLY A 220 42.82 19.69 30.16
N GLY A 221 43.61 20.02 29.13
CA GLY A 221 43.43 19.53 27.76
C GLY A 221 43.95 18.10 27.58
N TRP A 222 43.68 17.47 26.42
CA TRP A 222 44.00 16.06 26.13
C TRP A 222 45.49 15.66 26.21
N GLU A 223 46.41 16.59 26.48
CA GLU A 223 47.78 16.25 26.91
C GLU A 223 47.81 15.59 28.30
N ASP A 224 46.80 15.83 29.16
CA ASP A 224 46.64 15.18 30.48
C ASP A 224 45.99 13.78 30.40
N LEU A 225 45.60 13.33 29.20
CA LEU A 225 45.05 11.99 28.94
C LEU A 225 46.11 10.96 28.52
N VAL A 226 47.38 11.24 28.80
CA VAL A 226 48.44 10.23 28.79
C VAL A 226 48.26 9.22 29.95
N THR A 227 47.42 9.47 30.95
CA THR A 227 47.29 8.60 32.14
C THR A 227 45.99 7.77 32.22
N VAL A 228 45.64 7.08 31.13
CA VAL A 228 44.78 5.86 31.22
C VAL A 228 45.38 4.68 30.43
N ALA A 229 46.36 4.94 29.55
CA ALA A 229 47.21 3.89 28.99
C ALA A 229 48.15 3.28 30.03
N ASP A 230 48.43 4.01 31.13
CA ASP A 230 49.25 3.57 32.26
C ASP A 230 48.43 3.18 33.52
N ALA A 231 47.09 3.10 33.41
CA ALA A 231 46.30 2.54 34.49
C ALA A 231 46.63 1.04 34.61
N LYS A 232 47.24 0.64 35.73
CA LYS A 232 47.52 -0.77 35.99
C LYS A 232 46.22 -1.55 35.88
N LYS A 233 46.32 -2.75 35.30
CA LYS A 233 45.23 -3.72 35.08
C LYS A 233 44.31 -3.89 36.30
N GLU A 234 44.87 -3.66 37.50
CA GLU A 234 44.22 -3.67 38.81
C GLU A 234 43.02 -2.69 38.94
N ASP A 235 43.07 -1.47 38.39
CA ASP A 235 42.01 -0.44 38.61
C ASP A 235 40.75 -0.65 37.75
N VAL A 236 40.86 -1.43 36.68
CA VAL A 236 39.72 -1.80 35.81
C VAL A 236 39.17 -3.18 36.19
N ALA A 237 40.01 -4.08 36.72
CA ALA A 237 39.63 -5.41 37.14
C ALA A 237 38.60 -5.40 38.29
N ASP A 238 38.70 -4.45 39.22
CA ASP A 238 37.79 -4.37 40.37
C ASP A 238 36.34 -4.00 40.00
N LYS A 239 36.11 -3.49 38.78
CA LYS A 239 34.76 -3.07 38.32
C LYS A 239 34.10 -4.05 37.37
N VAL A 240 34.84 -5.03 36.84
CA VAL A 240 34.32 -6.07 35.96
C VAL A 240 34.60 -7.43 36.60
N ARG A 241 33.62 -7.94 37.34
CA ARG A 241 33.71 -9.25 37.96
C ARG A 241 33.22 -10.30 36.96
N TRP A 242 34.16 -11.02 36.35
CA TRP A 242 33.85 -12.26 35.63
C TRP A 242 33.49 -13.31 36.66
N VAL A 243 32.22 -13.71 36.71
CA VAL A 243 31.75 -14.79 37.58
C VAL A 243 31.45 -15.97 36.68
N THR A 244 32.36 -16.93 36.64
CA THR A 244 32.13 -18.23 35.99
C THR A 244 31.34 -19.19 36.89
N ASP A 245 30.92 -18.73 38.07
CA ASP A 245 30.15 -19.52 39.02
C ASP A 245 28.65 -19.38 38.76
N THR A 246 28.09 -20.41 38.14
CA THR A 246 26.69 -20.52 37.70
C THR A 246 25.71 -20.57 38.86
N ALA A 247 26.16 -20.79 40.11
CA ALA A 247 25.31 -20.80 41.30
C ALA A 247 24.72 -19.44 41.66
N SER A 248 25.27 -18.34 41.12
CA SER A 248 24.82 -16.97 41.43
C SER A 248 23.68 -16.46 40.54
N CYS A 249 23.33 -17.19 39.48
CA CYS A 249 22.19 -16.89 38.62
C CYS A 249 21.01 -17.79 39.02
N GLU A 250 19.92 -17.19 39.53
CA GLU A 250 18.74 -17.92 40.02
C GLU A 250 18.14 -18.88 38.98
N LEU A 251 18.29 -18.58 37.69
CA LEU A 251 17.81 -19.41 36.58
C LEU A 251 18.90 -20.20 35.84
N GLY A 252 20.18 -19.97 36.16
CA GLY A 252 21.32 -20.56 35.46
C GLY A 252 21.27 -22.09 35.44
N PRO A 253 21.04 -22.76 36.60
CA PRO A 253 20.97 -24.21 36.67
C PRO A 253 19.82 -24.81 35.87
N ASP A 254 18.65 -24.17 35.84
CA ASP A 254 17.46 -24.71 35.18
C ASP A 254 17.49 -24.49 33.66
N LEU A 255 18.03 -23.36 33.20
CA LEU A 255 18.25 -23.12 31.78
C LEU A 255 19.37 -24.02 31.22
N MET A 256 20.42 -24.27 32.00
CA MET A 256 21.46 -25.25 31.64
C MET A 256 20.89 -26.67 31.55
N LYS A 257 20.05 -27.10 32.49
CA LYS A 257 19.33 -28.40 32.40
C LYS A 257 18.42 -28.49 31.17
N ALA A 258 17.84 -27.38 30.72
CA ALA A 258 16.95 -27.37 29.57
C ALA A 258 17.72 -27.42 28.23
N THR A 259 18.95 -26.90 28.20
CA THR A 259 19.72 -26.70 26.97
C THR A 259 20.85 -27.70 26.79
N ASP A 260 21.44 -28.24 27.87
CA ASP A 260 22.61 -29.14 27.89
C ASP A 260 23.97 -28.48 27.52
N TYR A 261 24.06 -27.14 27.42
CA TYR A 261 25.29 -26.43 26.99
C TYR A 261 25.86 -25.48 28.04
N VAL A 262 27.15 -25.14 27.85
CA VAL A 262 27.91 -24.26 28.74
C VAL A 262 27.49 -22.80 28.53
N LEU A 263 26.98 -22.19 29.58
CA LEU A 263 26.59 -20.77 29.62
C LEU A 263 27.71 -19.94 30.23
N GLN A 264 28.11 -18.86 29.55
CA GLN A 264 28.94 -17.82 30.17
C GLN A 264 28.06 -16.61 30.49
N THR A 265 28.11 -16.17 31.75
CA THR A 265 27.35 -15.00 32.22
C THR A 265 28.29 -13.89 32.59
N VAL A 266 28.03 -12.69 32.07
CA VAL A 266 28.78 -11.47 32.42
C VAL A 266 27.86 -10.52 33.18
N HIS A 267 28.23 -10.19 34.42
CA HIS A 267 27.52 -9.22 35.23
C HIS A 267 28.23 -7.87 35.23
N LEU A 268 27.58 -6.85 34.70
CA LEU A 268 28.02 -5.47 34.78
C LEU A 268 27.16 -4.73 35.81
N LYS A 269 27.76 -4.43 36.98
CA LYS A 269 27.12 -3.65 38.05
C LYS A 269 27.58 -2.20 37.98
N GLN A 270 26.64 -1.28 37.70
CA GLN A 270 26.91 0.16 37.80
C GLN A 270 25.86 0.86 38.65
N LYS A 271 26.27 1.31 39.85
CA LYS A 271 25.57 2.11 40.86
C LYS A 271 24.18 1.59 41.33
N ARG A 272 23.21 1.37 40.43
CA ARG A 272 21.84 0.87 40.71
C ARG A 272 21.24 -0.01 39.59
N ARG A 273 22.00 -0.34 38.55
CA ARG A 273 21.54 -1.21 37.46
C ARG A 273 22.51 -2.37 37.27
N THR A 274 21.95 -3.55 37.08
CA THR A 274 22.65 -4.78 36.73
C THR A 274 22.32 -5.08 35.27
N LEU A 275 23.34 -5.15 34.42
CA LEU A 275 23.22 -5.76 33.10
C LEU A 275 23.79 -7.17 33.20
N GLU A 276 22.99 -8.15 32.82
CA GLU A 276 23.37 -9.54 32.76
C GLU A 276 23.34 -9.96 31.29
N ILE A 277 24.49 -10.37 30.79
CA ILE A 277 24.64 -10.85 29.41
C ILE A 277 24.93 -12.33 29.48
N MET A 278 24.06 -13.12 28.87
CA MET A 278 24.20 -14.56 28.74
C MET A 278 24.69 -14.88 27.33
N ILE A 279 25.83 -15.54 27.22
CA ILE A 279 26.44 -15.92 25.95
C ILE A 279 26.47 -17.45 25.86
N PHE A 280 25.90 -17.95 24.77
CA PHE A 280 25.83 -19.36 24.43
C PHE A 280 26.76 -19.62 23.24
N GLN A 281 27.77 -20.47 23.43
CA GLN A 281 28.67 -20.88 22.35
C GLN A 281 28.25 -22.25 21.83
N MET A 282 27.93 -22.33 20.54
CA MET A 282 27.44 -23.56 19.91
C MET A 282 28.38 -24.05 18.82
N PRO A 283 28.56 -25.39 18.69
CA PRO A 283 29.48 -25.95 17.72
C PRO A 283 28.93 -25.83 16.29
N THR A 284 27.61 -25.96 16.12
CA THR A 284 26.96 -25.83 14.80
C THR A 284 25.77 -24.87 14.82
N VAL A 285 25.43 -24.38 13.63
CA VAL A 285 24.25 -23.55 13.38
C VAL A 285 22.94 -24.24 13.79
N LYS A 286 22.83 -25.54 13.52
CA LYS A 286 21.62 -26.31 13.84
C LYS A 286 21.40 -26.39 15.35
N ASP A 287 22.48 -26.55 16.12
CA ASP A 287 22.41 -26.56 17.59
C ASP A 287 21.99 -25.19 18.14
N ALA A 288 22.46 -24.10 17.52
CA ALA A 288 22.04 -22.75 17.90
C ALA A 288 20.54 -22.51 17.65
N GLU A 289 20.01 -22.98 16.51
CA GLU A 289 18.58 -22.88 16.19
C GLU A 289 17.72 -23.75 17.13
N ASP A 290 18.15 -24.98 17.40
CA ASP A 290 17.47 -25.88 18.34
C ASP A 290 17.44 -25.32 19.77
N ILE A 291 18.52 -24.66 20.21
CA ILE A 291 18.59 -24.04 21.53
C ILE A 291 17.74 -22.78 21.62
N MET A 292 17.74 -21.95 20.59
CA MET A 292 16.82 -20.81 20.53
C MET A 292 15.37 -21.29 20.63
N ALA A 293 15.00 -22.38 19.95
CA ALA A 293 13.68 -22.97 20.07
C ALA A 293 13.41 -23.50 21.50
N LYS A 294 14.38 -24.17 22.14
CA LYS A 294 14.25 -24.63 23.53
C LYS A 294 14.14 -23.48 24.53
N VAL A 295 14.92 -22.42 24.37
CA VAL A 295 14.90 -21.22 25.23
C VAL A 295 13.57 -20.49 25.09
N VAL A 296 13.09 -20.28 23.86
CA VAL A 296 11.78 -19.68 23.61
C VAL A 296 10.67 -20.51 24.25
N LYS A 297 10.68 -21.83 24.03
CA LYS A 297 9.70 -22.74 24.64
C LYS A 297 9.77 -22.72 26.17
N PHE A 298 10.97 -22.74 26.75
CA PHE A 298 11.16 -22.64 28.19
C PHE A 298 10.62 -21.32 28.75
N LEU A 299 10.84 -20.20 28.06
CA LEU A 299 10.31 -18.90 28.46
C LEU A 299 8.77 -18.85 28.36
N ASP A 300 8.18 -19.49 27.34
CA ASP A 300 6.72 -19.59 27.19
C ASP A 300 6.10 -20.47 28.28
N ASP A 301 6.70 -21.62 28.58
CA ASP A 301 6.23 -22.56 29.60
C ASP A 301 6.47 -22.02 31.02
N SER A 302 7.60 -21.37 31.26
CA SER A 302 7.90 -20.67 32.53
C SER A 302 7.04 -19.44 32.69
N GLY A 303 6.75 -18.72 31.60
CA GLY A 303 5.83 -17.59 31.58
C GLY A 303 4.44 -18.00 32.07
N LYS A 304 3.91 -19.13 31.59
CA LYS A 304 2.61 -19.68 32.05
C LYS A 304 2.58 -19.97 33.55
N LYS A 305 3.65 -20.54 34.12
CA LYS A 305 3.76 -20.75 35.57
C LYS A 305 3.96 -19.45 36.36
N ALA A 306 4.72 -18.50 35.82
CA ALA A 306 4.97 -17.20 36.44
C ALA A 306 3.75 -16.26 36.41
N PHE A 307 2.71 -16.56 35.62
CA PHE A 307 1.43 -15.84 35.72
C PHE A 307 0.60 -16.26 36.94
N GLU A 308 0.94 -17.36 37.60
CA GLU A 308 0.32 -17.81 38.85
C GLU A 308 1.07 -17.28 40.10
N ASP A 309 2.37 -16.98 39.99
CA ASP A 309 3.20 -16.40 41.05
C ASP A 309 3.69 -14.96 40.72
N PRO A 310 3.19 -13.91 41.42
CA PRO A 310 3.50 -12.51 41.13
C PRO A 310 4.99 -12.14 41.22
N ASP A 311 5.77 -12.81 42.06
CA ASP A 311 7.20 -12.48 42.23
C ASP A 311 8.03 -13.02 41.05
N ALA A 312 7.66 -14.18 40.50
CA ALA A 312 8.28 -14.75 39.29
C ALA A 312 8.08 -13.85 38.05
N LYS A 313 6.93 -13.16 37.99
CA LYS A 313 6.60 -12.20 36.92
C LYS A 313 7.57 -11.01 36.85
N ALA A 314 8.04 -10.52 38.00
CA ALA A 314 9.00 -9.41 38.05
C ALA A 314 10.40 -9.80 37.56
N SER A 315 10.78 -11.08 37.73
CA SER A 315 12.07 -11.61 37.31
C SER A 315 12.16 -11.80 35.79
N ILE A 316 11.11 -12.34 35.15
CA ILE A 316 11.09 -12.55 33.69
C ILE A 316 11.12 -11.21 32.92
N ILE A 317 10.41 -10.19 33.40
CA ILE A 317 10.40 -8.85 32.78
C ILE A 317 11.77 -8.16 32.88
N ARG A 318 12.58 -8.47 33.91
CA ARG A 318 13.94 -7.92 34.06
C ARG A 318 14.96 -8.53 33.09
N MET A 319 14.68 -9.68 32.48
CA MET A 319 15.65 -10.48 31.69
C MET A 319 15.76 -10.11 30.20
N THR A 320 14.94 -9.20 29.68
CA THR A 320 15.04 -8.76 28.27
C THR A 320 16.09 -7.67 28.05
N ASN A 321 17.34 -7.88 28.48
CA ASN A 321 18.41 -6.87 28.31
C ASN A 321 19.63 -7.28 27.48
N ALA A 322 19.74 -8.53 27.01
CA ALA A 322 20.31 -8.92 25.70
C ALA A 322 20.70 -10.41 25.72
N LEU A 323 20.22 -11.16 24.73
CA LEU A 323 20.74 -12.49 24.39
C LEU A 323 21.55 -12.34 23.10
N ILE A 324 22.86 -12.61 23.15
CA ILE A 324 23.73 -12.53 21.98
C ILE A 324 24.12 -13.95 21.57
N VAL A 325 23.57 -14.40 20.44
CA VAL A 325 23.96 -15.65 19.80
C VAL A 325 24.90 -15.30 18.65
N VAL A 326 26.18 -15.67 18.79
CA VAL A 326 27.17 -15.47 17.73
C VAL A 326 27.14 -16.71 16.82
N ARG A 327 26.67 -16.52 15.58
CA ARG A 327 26.51 -17.57 14.57
C ARG A 327 27.65 -17.48 13.57
N ASP A 328 28.53 -18.48 13.54
CA ASP A 328 29.49 -18.69 12.45
C ASP A 328 29.90 -20.18 12.43
N ASP A 329 30.21 -20.75 11.27
CA ASP A 329 30.58 -22.17 11.12
C ASP A 329 32.08 -22.40 11.36
N ASP A 330 32.88 -21.34 11.35
CA ASP A 330 34.32 -21.37 11.61
C ASP A 330 34.63 -21.13 13.10
N ALA A 331 35.26 -22.11 13.75
CA ALA A 331 35.60 -22.04 15.16
C ALA A 331 36.63 -20.94 15.48
N GLU A 332 37.60 -20.66 14.59
CA GLU A 332 38.58 -19.59 14.80
C GLU A 332 37.94 -18.21 14.68
N TYR A 333 37.05 -18.03 13.70
CA TYR A 333 36.37 -16.75 13.49
C TYR A 333 35.38 -16.43 14.62
N ARG A 334 34.65 -17.44 15.14
CA ARG A 334 33.82 -17.27 16.35
C ARG A 334 34.65 -16.79 17.55
N ASN A 335 35.79 -17.42 17.80
CA ASN A 335 36.67 -17.04 18.91
C ASN A 335 37.23 -15.63 18.69
N TRP A 336 37.60 -15.27 17.46
CA TRP A 336 38.04 -13.92 17.11
C TRP A 336 36.96 -12.86 17.34
N ILE A 337 35.70 -13.10 16.97
CA ILE A 337 34.58 -12.18 17.21
C ILE A 337 34.40 -11.95 18.71
N LEU A 338 34.45 -13.02 19.52
CA LEU A 338 34.31 -12.93 20.98
C LEU A 338 35.46 -12.15 21.62
N GLU A 339 36.69 -12.39 21.18
CA GLU A 339 37.86 -11.67 21.66
C GLU A 339 37.83 -10.18 21.28
N ASN A 340 37.40 -9.84 20.06
CA ASN A 340 37.46 -8.47 19.53
C ASN A 340 36.20 -7.63 19.78
N MET A 341 35.02 -8.22 20.00
CA MET A 341 33.82 -7.48 20.41
C MET A 341 34.03 -6.76 21.75
N PHE A 342 34.88 -7.30 22.61
CA PHE A 342 35.13 -6.74 23.95
C PHE A 342 36.55 -6.18 24.14
N ASN A 343 37.53 -6.59 23.32
CA ASN A 343 38.87 -5.96 23.28
C ASN A 343 39.09 -5.20 21.96
N TYR A 344 38.48 -4.03 21.81
CA TYR A 344 38.81 -3.15 20.69
C TYR A 344 40.18 -2.50 20.91
N LYS A 345 41.27 -3.10 20.38
CA LYS A 345 42.58 -2.45 20.24
C LYS A 345 42.62 -1.67 18.91
N ARG A 346 43.05 -0.40 18.98
CA ARG A 346 43.35 0.39 17.77
C ARG A 346 44.45 -0.32 16.95
N PRO A 347 44.44 -0.22 15.61
CA PRO A 347 45.59 -0.64 14.81
C PRO A 347 46.78 0.25 15.18
N GLN A 348 47.93 -0.35 15.44
CA GLN A 348 49.16 0.41 15.61
C GLN A 348 49.57 0.97 14.24
N SER A 349 49.67 2.29 14.17
CA SER A 349 50.43 3.02 13.15
C SER A 349 51.78 3.40 13.74
#